data_AF-A0A3R5XW62-F1
#
_entry.id   AF-A0A3R5XW62-F1
#
_cell.length_a   1.000
_cell.length_b   1.000
_cell.length_c   1.000
_cell.angle_alpha   90.00
_cell.angle_beta   90.00
_cell.angle_gamma   90.00
#
_symmetry.space_group_name_H-M   'P 1'
#
loop_
_entity.id
_entity.type
_entity.pdbx_description
1 polymer ?
#
loop_
_entity_poly.entity_id
_entity_poly.type
_entity_poly.pdbx_seq_one_letter_code
_entity_poly.pdbx_strand_id
1 'polypeptide(L)'
;MKGLHFIILAVLILAVGCGGNGSSSKDDSSAYQGYYTGVYSNASVSGAWSMAVDKNGDISGLAEDNLYSYILTGTVDEGGGAAVTGTAGSDANAFIRRTLNSPSDIYIELSFIFNFSSGNFTGEWARTDSQTGFFSGTQHNSSGQNIGNIPPQISGTPVTGITTGTYYSFIPISFDADGDTLTFHIINKPDWALFDNETGALTGTPDNAGVLEGIVITVTDGRGGFDFINSFSITVNQANTPPIVGGTALTSVTAGSAYNFVPAANDADSDTLTFSIENKPSWANFSTTTGALTGTPSNADTGTYSGIVISVSDGNGGTDSLDAFDISVFLPLKKTGQIKSYDSSGTEVTDGSIKDDGYYQKGAAIAYSRDNGIVTDGVTGLTWQDDALSGTVNRADAETYCDGITTGGHNDWRLPYRSEQTTIIDYSRYGQAIDDTFLFKATGYFTLYWSYNDVADDSSYAWGVLFYTGGVYFSAKTADGYARCVRGDTLPTESFNRNDTDKIVTDTLHGLMWQDDEESATDARNWTGAISYCEASELGGYDDWRLPNVTELNSIVDYTAYNPAVSSVFQNTIVEDSGSSVHYWTSTSDAFGLPYAWTVYFDYGIVGSKAKSGSGYTRCVRSIN
;
A
#
# COMPACT_ATOMS: atom_id res chain seq x y z
N MET A 1 33.50 -24.84 -29.05
CA MET A 1 33.37 -24.66 -30.52
C MET A 1 31.89 -24.45 -30.85
N LYS A 2 31.57 -23.37 -31.59
CA LYS A 2 30.35 -23.09 -32.39
C LYS A 2 28.95 -23.41 -31.81
N GLY A 3 28.06 -22.40 -31.79
CA GLY A 3 26.63 -22.63 -31.55
C GLY A 3 25.75 -21.38 -31.42
N LEU A 4 25.85 -20.40 -32.33
CA LEU A 4 24.89 -19.28 -32.42
C LEU A 4 23.48 -19.79 -32.78
N HIS A 5 22.42 -19.09 -32.37
CA HIS A 5 21.26 -18.74 -33.20
C HIS A 5 20.47 -17.55 -32.61
N PHE A 6 20.12 -16.58 -33.45
CA PHE A 6 19.21 -15.46 -33.19
C PHE A 6 17.80 -15.79 -33.72
N ILE A 7 16.74 -15.23 -33.11
CA ILE A 7 15.47 -14.91 -33.78
C ILE A 7 15.00 -13.50 -33.35
N ILE A 8 14.35 -12.79 -34.28
CA ILE A 8 13.99 -11.36 -34.26
C ILE A 8 12.46 -11.21 -34.39
N LEU A 9 11.86 -10.20 -33.75
CA LEU A 9 10.66 -9.43 -34.19
C LEU A 9 10.34 -8.33 -33.15
N ALA A 10 9.84 -7.11 -33.41
CA ALA A 10 9.83 -6.18 -34.56
C ALA A 10 9.22 -4.81 -34.11
N VAL A 11 8.87 -3.92 -35.05
CA VAL A 11 8.11 -2.62 -34.91
C VAL A 11 8.98 -1.40 -34.53
N LEU A 12 8.81 -0.17 -35.09
CA LEU A 12 8.36 0.35 -36.41
C LEU A 12 8.82 1.84 -36.51
N ILE A 13 8.92 2.41 -37.72
CA ILE A 13 9.46 3.76 -38.01
C ILE A 13 8.35 4.80 -38.25
N LEU A 14 8.61 6.09 -37.96
CA LEU A 14 8.20 7.37 -38.63
C LEU A 14 7.95 8.48 -37.58
N ALA A 15 8.18 9.79 -37.79
CA ALA A 15 9.03 10.58 -38.70
C ALA A 15 8.97 12.06 -38.26
N VAL A 16 10.01 12.88 -38.52
CA VAL A 16 9.90 14.36 -38.49
C VAL A 16 10.60 14.95 -39.71
N GLY A 17 9.92 15.90 -40.38
CA GLY A 17 10.32 16.49 -41.66
C GLY A 17 11.20 17.73 -41.58
N CYS A 18 11.54 18.28 -42.74
CA CYS A 18 12.55 19.32 -42.95
C CYS A 18 11.98 20.63 -43.56
N GLY A 19 12.71 21.74 -43.37
CA GLY A 19 12.48 23.09 -43.93
C GLY A 19 12.85 24.15 -42.88
N GLY A 20 13.77 25.12 -43.07
CA GLY A 20 14.10 25.96 -44.25
C GLY A 20 13.52 27.37 -44.01
N ASN A 21 14.18 28.52 -44.18
CA ASN A 21 15.42 28.88 -44.90
C ASN A 21 15.99 30.26 -44.42
N GLY A 22 17.29 30.49 -44.66
CA GLY A 22 17.88 31.82 -44.97
C GLY A 22 18.40 32.69 -43.79
N SER A 23 19.48 33.48 -43.94
CA SER A 23 20.41 33.64 -45.08
C SER A 23 21.67 34.48 -44.73
N SER A 24 22.83 34.14 -45.35
CA SER A 24 24.01 35.01 -45.68
C SER A 24 24.83 35.67 -44.54
N SER A 25 26.16 35.82 -44.59
CA SER A 25 27.18 35.49 -45.64
C SER A 25 28.63 35.61 -45.13
N LYS A 26 29.57 35.08 -45.95
CA LYS A 26 31.05 35.23 -46.00
C LYS A 26 31.85 34.07 -45.40
N ASP A 27 32.33 33.13 -46.21
CA ASP A 27 33.48 33.18 -47.17
C ASP A 27 34.78 32.79 -46.43
N ASP A 28 35.65 31.84 -46.84
CA ASP A 28 35.62 30.71 -47.79
C ASP A 28 36.82 29.77 -47.36
N SER A 29 37.02 28.50 -47.72
CA SER A 29 36.52 27.67 -48.83
C SER A 29 36.62 26.14 -48.54
N SER A 30 36.28 25.35 -49.58
CA SER A 30 36.60 23.94 -49.91
C SER A 30 37.68 23.16 -49.09
N ALA A 31 37.55 21.86 -48.82
CA ALA A 31 36.98 20.74 -49.62
C ALA A 31 36.70 19.47 -48.75
N TYR A 32 36.14 18.31 -49.18
CA TYR A 32 35.54 17.91 -50.48
C TYR A 32 34.32 16.94 -50.38
N GLN A 33 34.46 15.60 -50.51
CA GLN A 33 33.36 14.62 -50.71
C GLN A 33 33.66 13.17 -50.26
N GLY A 34 32.64 12.46 -49.73
CA GLY A 34 31.93 11.39 -50.47
C GLY A 34 32.42 9.92 -50.54
N TYR A 35 31.53 9.02 -50.10
CA TYR A 35 31.28 7.62 -50.52
C TYR A 35 32.10 6.43 -49.98
N TYR A 36 31.36 5.31 -49.93
CA TYR A 36 31.65 4.01 -49.31
C TYR A 36 31.93 2.96 -50.40
N THR A 37 32.99 2.16 -50.27
CA THR A 37 33.08 0.78 -50.79
C THR A 37 34.05 -0.02 -49.91
N GLY A 38 33.76 -1.30 -49.68
CA GLY A 38 34.64 -2.17 -48.88
C GLY A 38 35.26 -3.29 -49.73
N VAL A 39 36.36 -3.87 -49.25
CA VAL A 39 36.81 -5.26 -49.46
C VAL A 39 37.90 -5.55 -48.41
N TYR A 40 38.00 -6.80 -47.93
CA TYR A 40 38.99 -7.25 -46.96
C TYR A 40 40.42 -7.41 -47.54
N SER A 41 41.39 -7.47 -46.62
CA SER A 41 42.78 -7.98 -46.73
C SER A 41 43.91 -6.98 -46.97
N ASN A 42 44.96 -7.14 -46.14
CA ASN A 42 46.34 -6.70 -46.28
C ASN A 42 46.63 -5.30 -46.88
N ALA A 43 46.51 -4.26 -46.06
CA ALA A 43 47.42 -3.12 -46.12
C ALA A 43 47.49 -2.39 -44.76
N SER A 44 48.66 -1.82 -44.48
CA SER A 44 48.89 -0.84 -43.41
C SER A 44 47.95 0.36 -43.54
N VAL A 45 47.24 0.72 -42.46
CA VAL A 45 46.42 1.93 -42.40
C VAL A 45 47.11 2.96 -41.51
N SER A 46 47.69 3.98 -42.13
CA SER A 46 48.06 5.22 -41.44
C SER A 46 46.81 6.12 -41.33
N GLY A 47 46.30 6.31 -40.13
CA GLY A 47 45.23 7.26 -39.82
C GLY A 47 45.71 8.28 -38.81
N ALA A 48 45.51 9.57 -39.11
CA ALA A 48 45.73 10.64 -38.14
C ALA A 48 44.47 10.84 -37.29
N TRP A 49 44.64 11.06 -35.99
CA TRP A 49 43.58 11.32 -35.02
C TRP A 49 43.80 12.73 -34.45
N SER A 50 42.75 13.51 -34.29
CA SER A 50 42.80 14.81 -33.61
C SER A 50 42.02 14.74 -32.32
N MET A 51 42.70 14.88 -31.18
CA MET A 51 42.05 15.01 -29.88
C MET A 51 41.81 16.50 -29.61
N ALA A 52 40.56 16.88 -29.36
CA ALA A 52 40.21 18.24 -28.97
C ALA A 52 39.86 18.26 -27.48
N VAL A 53 40.62 19.03 -26.71
CA VAL A 53 40.30 19.40 -25.33
C VAL A 53 39.75 20.81 -25.38
N ASP A 54 38.55 21.03 -24.86
CA ASP A 54 38.01 22.38 -24.79
C ASP A 54 38.59 23.17 -23.60
N LYS A 55 38.25 24.45 -23.51
CA LYS A 55 38.77 25.36 -22.47
C LYS A 55 38.32 25.03 -21.03
N ASN A 56 37.44 24.05 -20.85
CA ASN A 56 36.99 23.57 -19.54
C ASN A 56 37.64 22.23 -19.16
N GLY A 57 38.35 21.57 -20.09
CA GLY A 57 39.09 20.33 -19.84
C GLY A 57 38.40 19.05 -20.35
N ASP A 58 37.21 19.14 -20.95
CA ASP A 58 36.48 17.97 -21.43
C ASP A 58 37.10 17.40 -22.71
N ILE A 59 37.25 16.07 -22.75
CA ILE A 59 37.75 15.30 -23.88
C ILE A 59 36.56 14.62 -24.58
N SER A 60 36.41 14.82 -25.89
CA SER A 60 35.43 14.10 -26.70
C SER A 60 36.10 13.30 -27.83
N GLY A 61 35.62 12.07 -28.07
CA GLY A 61 36.04 11.27 -29.23
C GLY A 61 36.57 9.85 -28.99
N LEU A 62 36.49 9.29 -27.78
CA LEU A 62 36.86 7.89 -27.51
C LEU A 62 35.63 6.98 -27.49
N ALA A 63 35.68 5.88 -28.24
CA ALA A 63 34.72 4.78 -28.12
C ALA A 63 35.13 3.87 -26.95
N GLU A 64 34.17 3.41 -26.15
CA GLU A 64 34.42 2.80 -24.83
C GLU A 64 35.20 1.47 -24.85
N ASP A 65 35.26 0.76 -25.99
CA ASP A 65 35.93 -0.53 -26.11
C ASP A 65 37.14 -0.45 -27.05
N ASN A 66 38.36 -0.35 -26.49
CA ASN A 66 39.55 -1.14 -26.86
C ASN A 66 40.83 -0.60 -26.16
N LEU A 67 41.58 -1.50 -25.51
CA LEU A 67 42.94 -1.23 -25.02
C LEU A 67 43.95 -1.24 -26.18
N TYR A 68 44.70 -0.15 -26.35
CA TYR A 68 45.85 -0.08 -27.26
C TYR A 68 47.05 0.60 -26.59
N SER A 69 48.23 0.01 -26.77
CA SER A 69 49.52 0.57 -26.38
C SER A 69 50.11 1.42 -27.51
N TYR A 70 50.50 2.66 -27.22
CA TYR A 70 51.12 3.57 -28.18
C TYR A 70 52.51 4.01 -27.71
N ILE A 71 53.42 4.22 -28.67
CA ILE A 71 54.77 4.76 -28.43
C ILE A 71 54.90 6.08 -29.20
N LEU A 72 55.42 7.10 -28.50
CA LEU A 72 55.70 8.43 -29.03
C LEU A 72 57.21 8.62 -29.12
N THR A 73 57.72 8.79 -30.34
CA THR A 73 59.10 9.24 -30.59
C THR A 73 59.06 10.40 -31.58
N GLY A 74 59.61 11.55 -31.19
CA GLY A 74 59.72 12.72 -32.05
C GLY A 74 61.06 13.42 -31.88
N THR A 75 61.65 13.82 -32.99
CA THR A 75 62.77 14.77 -33.03
C THR A 75 62.21 16.18 -33.22
N VAL A 76 62.65 17.14 -32.41
CA VAL A 76 62.31 18.55 -32.59
C VAL A 76 63.33 19.17 -33.54
N ASP A 77 62.85 19.72 -34.66
CA ASP A 77 63.63 20.63 -35.50
C ASP A 77 63.31 22.08 -35.10
N GLU A 78 64.26 23.00 -35.21
CA GLU A 78 64.15 24.36 -34.65
C GLU A 78 63.19 25.27 -35.44
N GLY A 79 61.89 25.15 -35.20
CA GLY A 79 60.86 26.04 -35.74
C GLY A 79 59.46 25.72 -35.22
N GLY A 80 58.79 26.70 -34.60
CA GLY A 80 57.56 26.47 -33.84
C GLY A 80 56.40 25.89 -34.66
N GLY A 81 55.79 24.82 -34.15
CA GLY A 81 54.59 24.19 -34.70
C GLY A 81 54.57 22.68 -34.49
N ALA A 82 54.05 22.20 -33.34
CA ALA A 82 53.99 20.78 -33.05
C ALA A 82 52.84 20.08 -33.80
N ALA A 83 53.18 19.30 -34.83
CA ALA A 83 52.31 18.29 -35.42
C ALA A 83 52.94 16.91 -35.20
N VAL A 84 52.22 16.01 -34.53
CA VAL A 84 52.74 14.68 -34.15
C VAL A 84 52.22 13.63 -35.12
N THR A 85 53.13 12.85 -35.71
CA THR A 85 52.83 11.61 -36.45
C THR A 85 53.84 10.54 -36.04
N GLY A 86 53.41 9.27 -35.99
CA GLY A 86 54.26 8.17 -35.50
C GLY A 86 53.79 6.80 -35.98
N THR A 87 54.71 5.82 -35.96
CA THR A 87 54.52 4.46 -36.45
C THR A 87 55.05 3.45 -35.43
N ALA A 88 54.42 2.29 -35.28
CA ALA A 88 54.68 1.35 -34.19
C ALA A 88 56.04 0.61 -34.27
N GLY A 89 56.66 0.42 -33.10
CA GLY A 89 57.78 -0.49 -32.84
C GLY A 89 57.63 -1.10 -31.44
N SER A 90 58.19 -2.29 -31.19
CA SER A 90 57.94 -3.06 -29.96
C SER A 90 58.85 -2.68 -28.79
N ASP A 91 58.30 -2.84 -27.57
CA ASP A 91 58.98 -3.02 -26.26
C ASP A 91 58.87 -1.87 -25.24
N ALA A 92 57.65 -1.64 -24.73
CA ALA A 92 57.39 -1.11 -23.39
C ALA A 92 56.01 -1.58 -22.89
N ASN A 93 55.91 -2.03 -21.62
CA ASN A 93 54.64 -2.44 -21.00
C ASN A 93 54.15 -1.39 -20.01
N ALA A 94 52.89 -0.95 -20.13
CA ALA A 94 52.21 -0.13 -19.13
C ALA A 94 51.10 -0.94 -18.45
N PHE A 95 50.93 -0.76 -17.13
CA PHE A 95 49.84 -1.34 -16.35
C PHE A 95 48.84 -0.26 -15.97
N ILE A 96 47.55 -0.53 -16.17
CA ILE A 96 46.44 0.31 -15.68
C ILE A 96 45.76 -0.44 -14.53
N ARG A 97 45.63 0.20 -13.36
CA ARG A 97 44.71 -0.24 -12.30
C ARG A 97 43.59 0.77 -12.16
N ARG A 98 42.35 0.30 -12.26
CA ARG A 98 41.14 1.08 -11.95
C ARG A 98 40.75 0.81 -10.50
N THR A 99 40.73 1.84 -9.67
CA THR A 99 40.08 1.80 -8.35
C THR A 99 38.79 2.60 -8.45
N LEU A 100 37.64 1.93 -8.33
CA LEU A 100 36.33 2.57 -8.40
C LEU A 100 35.96 3.16 -7.04
N ASN A 101 35.80 4.48 -6.96
CA ASN A 101 35.10 5.18 -5.88
C ASN A 101 34.55 6.51 -6.40
N SER A 102 33.21 6.61 -6.55
CA SER A 102 32.44 7.79 -7.00
C SER A 102 32.60 8.20 -8.50
N PRO A 103 31.61 8.86 -9.14
CA PRO A 103 31.61 9.07 -10.60
C PRO A 103 32.31 10.33 -11.15
N SER A 104 32.89 11.20 -10.31
CA SER A 104 33.21 12.59 -10.70
C SER A 104 34.66 12.90 -11.11
N ASP A 105 35.64 12.07 -10.75
CA ASP A 105 37.06 12.45 -10.89
C ASP A 105 37.90 11.32 -11.52
N ILE A 106 38.57 11.62 -12.64
CA ILE A 106 39.47 10.70 -13.36
C ILE A 106 40.89 11.24 -13.29
N TYR A 107 41.80 10.49 -12.67
CA TYR A 107 43.24 10.74 -12.72
C TYR A 107 43.92 9.81 -13.72
N ILE A 108 44.87 10.36 -14.50
CA ILE A 108 45.69 9.62 -15.47
C ILE A 108 47.15 9.98 -15.24
N GLU A 109 47.98 8.99 -14.91
CA GLU A 109 49.45 9.12 -14.96
C GLU A 109 50.01 8.61 -16.30
N LEU A 110 51.03 9.29 -16.80
CA LEU A 110 51.82 8.86 -17.96
C LEU A 110 53.31 9.09 -17.68
N SER A 111 54.16 8.17 -18.11
CA SER A 111 55.62 8.27 -17.96
C SER A 111 56.31 7.87 -19.27
N PHE A 112 57.39 8.58 -19.62
CA PHE A 112 58.16 8.35 -20.86
C PHE A 112 59.64 8.13 -20.53
N ILE A 113 60.33 7.33 -21.36
CA ILE A 113 61.78 7.09 -21.28
C ILE A 113 62.39 7.40 -22.65
N PHE A 114 63.43 8.23 -22.69
CA PHE A 114 64.20 8.51 -23.91
C PHE A 114 65.59 7.89 -23.82
N ASN A 115 66.08 7.34 -24.94
CA ASN A 115 67.43 6.80 -25.10
C ASN A 115 68.12 7.52 -26.27
N PHE A 116 69.28 8.13 -26.03
CA PHE A 116 70.07 8.79 -27.07
C PHE A 116 71.35 8.01 -27.36
N SER A 117 71.55 7.64 -28.62
CA SER A 117 72.81 7.06 -29.09
C SER A 117 73.80 8.15 -29.49
N SER A 118 74.98 8.12 -28.85
CA SER A 118 76.23 8.84 -29.17
C SER A 118 76.40 10.30 -28.70
N GLY A 119 77.49 10.55 -27.93
CA GLY A 119 78.38 11.68 -28.26
C GLY A 119 78.65 12.80 -27.25
N ASN A 120 79.08 12.50 -26.02
CA ASN A 120 79.79 13.37 -25.06
C ASN A 120 79.93 14.90 -25.34
N PHE A 121 79.34 15.72 -24.46
CA PHE A 121 79.92 16.98 -24.00
C PHE A 121 79.88 17.04 -22.47
N THR A 122 80.83 17.75 -21.85
CA THR A 122 80.95 17.86 -20.38
C THR A 122 80.71 19.29 -19.90
N GLY A 123 79.52 19.50 -19.33
CA GLY A 123 79.13 20.68 -18.54
C GLY A 123 78.37 21.77 -19.30
N GLU A 124 77.15 22.10 -18.85
CA GLU A 124 76.50 23.41 -19.08
C GLU A 124 75.31 23.65 -18.12
N TRP A 125 74.86 24.90 -18.01
CA TRP A 125 73.75 25.35 -17.14
C TRP A 125 72.64 26.03 -17.96
N ALA A 126 71.38 25.58 -17.75
CA ALA A 126 70.11 26.32 -17.82
C ALA A 126 69.67 26.99 -19.16
N ARG A 127 68.37 27.06 -19.52
CA ARG A 127 67.20 27.46 -18.70
C ARG A 127 65.82 26.99 -19.25
N THR A 128 64.93 26.59 -18.32
CA THR A 128 63.44 26.82 -18.15
C THR A 128 62.50 27.06 -19.35
N ASP A 129 61.20 26.70 -19.31
CA ASP A 129 60.25 26.38 -18.20
C ASP A 129 59.27 25.22 -18.57
N SER A 130 58.31 24.74 -17.75
CA SER A 130 57.85 25.09 -16.38
C SER A 130 57.32 23.84 -15.63
N GLN A 131 57.52 23.82 -14.30
CA GLN A 131 57.06 22.84 -13.29
C GLN A 131 57.58 21.38 -13.41
N THR A 132 58.29 20.94 -12.36
CA THR A 132 58.84 19.58 -12.13
C THR A 132 59.95 19.10 -13.09
N GLY A 133 61.16 19.61 -12.92
CA GLY A 133 62.39 19.00 -13.47
C GLY A 133 63.15 18.22 -12.39
N PHE A 134 63.34 16.91 -12.59
CA PHE A 134 64.07 16.04 -11.67
C PHE A 134 65.60 16.15 -11.82
N PHE A 135 66.31 16.18 -10.69
CA PHE A 135 67.74 15.86 -10.59
C PHE A 135 67.98 15.05 -9.32
N SER A 136 68.61 13.87 -9.43
CA SER A 136 69.15 13.15 -8.27
C SER A 136 70.68 13.27 -8.27
N GLY A 137 71.19 14.11 -7.38
CA GLY A 137 72.62 14.32 -7.21
C GLY A 137 72.87 15.41 -6.18
N THR A 138 73.83 15.17 -5.27
CA THR A 138 74.19 16.10 -4.21
C THR A 138 74.51 17.47 -4.82
N GLN A 139 73.65 18.46 -4.57
CA GLN A 139 73.82 19.76 -5.21
C GLN A 139 75.11 20.41 -4.68
N HIS A 140 75.96 20.88 -5.60
CA HIS A 140 77.12 21.70 -5.27
C HIS A 140 77.01 23.01 -6.05
N ASN A 141 77.19 24.14 -5.37
CA ASN A 141 77.37 25.40 -6.07
C ASN A 141 78.75 25.43 -6.79
N SER A 142 78.93 26.36 -7.72
CA SER A 142 80.16 26.53 -8.51
C SER A 142 81.41 26.92 -7.69
N SER A 143 81.33 26.94 -6.36
CA SER A 143 82.44 27.16 -5.42
C SER A 143 82.69 25.97 -4.49
N GLY A 144 81.98 24.85 -4.66
CA GLY A 144 82.18 23.62 -3.88
C GLY A 144 81.70 23.71 -2.42
N GLN A 145 80.93 24.73 -2.05
CA GLN A 145 80.25 24.73 -0.75
C GLN A 145 79.03 23.79 -0.81
N ASN A 146 78.82 23.05 0.29
CA ASN A 146 77.54 22.42 0.59
C ASN A 146 76.45 23.49 0.52
N ILE A 147 75.45 23.27 -0.33
CA ILE A 147 74.19 23.99 -0.18
C ILE A 147 73.51 23.38 1.05
N GLY A 148 72.98 24.23 1.94
CA GLY A 148 72.27 23.72 3.11
C GLY A 148 71.01 22.99 2.66
N ASN A 149 70.71 21.89 3.34
CA ASN A 149 69.49 21.09 3.19
C ASN A 149 68.25 21.97 3.00
N ILE A 150 67.49 21.78 1.92
CA ILE A 150 66.26 22.53 1.68
C ILE A 150 65.12 21.79 2.38
N PRO A 151 64.35 22.44 3.28
CA PRO A 151 63.23 21.77 3.94
C PRO A 151 62.19 21.26 2.93
N PRO A 152 61.53 20.12 3.23
CA PRO A 152 60.43 19.62 2.43
C PRO A 152 59.25 20.59 2.46
N GLN A 153 58.31 20.40 1.54
CA GLN A 153 57.03 21.10 1.49
C GLN A 153 55.88 20.09 1.59
N ILE A 154 54.81 20.43 2.30
CA ILE A 154 53.58 19.63 2.37
C ILE A 154 52.34 20.50 2.16
N SER A 155 51.35 19.96 1.46
CA SER A 155 50.08 20.64 1.18
C SER A 155 48.92 19.63 1.04
N GLY A 156 47.70 20.14 1.07
CA GLY A 156 46.47 19.35 0.94
C GLY A 156 45.39 19.85 1.88
N THR A 157 44.13 19.57 1.54
CA THR A 157 42.96 19.97 2.32
C THR A 157 42.21 18.71 2.76
N PRO A 158 42.31 18.31 4.04
CA PRO A 158 41.56 17.18 4.58
C PRO A 158 40.04 17.40 4.53
N VAL A 159 39.27 16.32 4.38
CA VAL A 159 37.82 16.36 4.58
C VAL A 159 37.54 16.53 6.08
N THR A 160 36.74 17.53 6.45
CA THR A 160 36.51 17.89 7.86
C THR A 160 35.20 17.36 8.43
N GLY A 161 34.34 16.73 7.62
CA GLY A 161 33.06 16.18 8.04
C GLY A 161 32.75 14.85 7.35
N ILE A 162 32.44 13.81 8.15
CA ILE A 162 32.04 12.46 7.70
C ILE A 162 30.95 11.90 8.61
N THR A 163 30.35 10.77 8.24
CA THR A 163 29.46 9.97 9.11
C THR A 163 30.13 8.68 9.59
N THR A 164 29.68 8.13 10.72
CA THR A 164 30.08 6.79 11.18
C THR A 164 29.83 5.76 10.08
N GLY A 165 30.75 4.80 9.90
CA GLY A 165 30.69 3.79 8.84
C GLY A 165 31.20 4.24 7.46
N THR A 166 31.39 5.54 7.22
CA THR A 166 31.96 6.05 5.95
C THR A 166 33.48 5.92 5.94
N TYR A 167 34.05 5.32 4.89
CA TYR A 167 35.51 5.23 4.73
C TYR A 167 36.12 6.61 4.42
N TYR A 168 37.02 7.04 5.30
CA TYR A 168 37.83 8.24 5.18
C TYR A 168 39.16 7.93 4.47
N SER A 169 39.59 8.85 3.60
CA SER A 169 40.90 8.81 2.96
C SER A 169 41.41 10.22 2.68
N PHE A 170 42.57 10.55 3.21
CA PHE A 170 43.32 11.77 2.90
C PHE A 170 44.79 11.43 2.64
N ILE A 171 45.35 11.92 1.54
CA ILE A 171 46.77 11.78 1.21
C ILE A 171 47.31 13.19 0.92
N PRO A 172 48.33 13.66 1.65
CA PRO A 172 48.94 14.97 1.41
C PRO A 172 49.81 14.96 0.15
N ILE A 173 49.98 16.13 -0.47
CA ILE A 173 50.94 16.34 -1.56
C ILE A 173 52.22 16.87 -0.93
N SER A 174 53.33 16.15 -1.10
CA SER A 174 54.65 16.50 -0.55
C SER A 174 55.73 16.58 -1.61
N PHE A 175 56.72 17.45 -1.41
CA PHE A 175 57.86 17.62 -2.30
C PHE A 175 59.15 17.95 -1.53
N ASP A 176 60.29 17.53 -2.06
CA ASP A 176 61.63 17.82 -1.53
C ASP A 176 62.54 18.27 -2.68
N ALA A 177 63.32 19.34 -2.46
CA ALA A 177 64.07 20.00 -3.54
C ALA A 177 65.49 19.43 -3.75
N ASP A 178 66.05 18.75 -2.75
CA ASP A 178 67.32 18.01 -2.81
C ASP A 178 67.06 16.54 -3.22
N GLY A 179 65.81 16.08 -3.11
CA GLY A 179 65.39 14.71 -3.40
C GLY A 179 65.55 13.75 -2.22
N ASP A 180 65.49 14.28 -0.99
CA ASP A 180 65.65 13.48 0.23
C ASP A 180 64.42 12.65 0.58
N THR A 181 64.65 11.56 1.33
CA THR A 181 63.59 10.61 1.69
C THR A 181 62.70 11.21 2.78
N LEU A 182 61.43 11.41 2.42
CA LEU A 182 60.43 11.96 3.32
C LEU A 182 59.92 10.92 4.33
N THR A 183 59.77 11.34 5.58
CA THR A 183 59.11 10.57 6.64
C THR A 183 58.00 11.41 7.27
N PHE A 184 56.81 10.85 7.35
CA PHE A 184 55.63 11.52 7.86
C PHE A 184 55.34 11.14 9.32
N HIS A 185 54.79 12.10 10.06
CA HIS A 185 54.39 11.96 11.45
C HIS A 185 53.02 12.62 11.64
N ILE A 186 52.22 12.11 12.58
CA ILE A 186 50.89 12.65 12.88
C ILE A 186 50.71 12.88 14.38
N ILE A 187 50.15 14.03 14.73
CA ILE A 187 49.73 14.39 16.08
C ILE A 187 48.19 14.31 16.14
N ASN A 188 47.66 13.80 17.25
CA ASN A 188 46.23 13.57 17.47
C ASN A 188 45.55 12.70 16.39
N LYS A 189 46.25 11.67 15.90
CA LYS A 189 45.67 10.67 14.97
C LYS A 189 44.39 10.07 15.58
N PRO A 190 43.26 10.02 14.86
CA PRO A 190 42.07 9.31 15.31
C PRO A 190 42.33 7.83 15.59
N ASP A 191 41.72 7.28 16.64
CA ASP A 191 41.92 5.87 17.02
C ASP A 191 41.45 4.90 15.93
N TRP A 192 40.34 5.22 15.26
CA TRP A 192 39.79 4.47 14.12
C TRP A 192 40.63 4.56 12.83
N ALA A 193 41.63 5.45 12.78
CA ALA A 193 42.41 5.72 11.57
C ALA A 193 43.76 5.00 11.56
N LEU A 194 44.14 4.50 10.39
CA LEU A 194 45.50 4.09 10.02
C LEU A 194 46.25 5.30 9.45
N PHE A 195 47.54 5.38 9.72
CA PHE A 195 48.43 6.41 9.18
C PHE A 195 49.68 5.76 8.58
N ASP A 196 50.02 6.15 7.36
CA ASP A 196 51.19 5.69 6.63
C ASP A 196 52.34 6.71 6.79
N ASN A 197 53.46 6.26 7.36
CA ASN A 197 54.63 7.10 7.60
C ASN A 197 55.48 7.34 6.32
N GLU A 198 55.26 6.61 5.24
CA GLU A 198 55.97 6.78 3.95
C GLU A 198 55.23 7.74 3.00
N THR A 199 53.89 7.78 3.05
CA THR A 199 53.06 8.60 2.16
C THR A 199 52.27 9.72 2.86
N GLY A 200 52.21 9.71 4.19
CA GLY A 200 51.37 10.62 4.98
C GLY A 200 49.87 10.31 4.89
N ALA A 201 49.47 9.19 4.27
CA ALA A 201 48.09 8.83 4.07
C ALA A 201 47.38 8.54 5.42
N LEU A 202 46.28 9.25 5.67
CA LEU A 202 45.37 9.03 6.80
C LEU A 202 44.09 8.37 6.27
N THR A 203 43.81 7.14 6.68
CA THR A 203 42.72 6.31 6.14
C THR A 203 42.00 5.54 7.25
N GLY A 204 40.74 5.13 7.04
CA GLY A 204 40.02 4.29 7.99
C GLY A 204 38.52 4.57 8.02
N THR A 205 37.78 3.91 8.92
CA THR A 205 36.34 4.08 9.06
C THR A 205 36.00 4.33 10.53
N PRO A 206 35.40 5.48 10.91
CA PRO A 206 34.98 5.71 12.28
C PRO A 206 33.76 4.86 12.65
N ASP A 207 33.80 4.32 13.86
CA ASP A 207 32.73 3.53 14.48
C ASP A 207 31.85 4.35 15.45
N ASN A 208 32.36 5.49 15.95
CA ASN A 208 31.68 6.37 16.91
C ASN A 208 31.64 7.82 16.40
N ALA A 209 30.54 8.52 16.71
CA ALA A 209 30.40 9.95 16.46
C ALA A 209 31.23 10.80 17.45
N GLY A 210 31.65 11.99 17.01
CA GLY A 210 32.44 12.93 17.82
C GLY A 210 33.27 13.91 17.00
N VAL A 211 33.90 14.88 17.66
CA VAL A 211 34.83 15.82 17.03
C VAL A 211 36.25 15.50 17.51
N LEU A 212 37.16 15.23 16.57
CA LEU A 212 38.60 15.18 16.86
C LEU A 212 39.25 16.47 16.37
N GLU A 213 39.91 17.18 17.28
CA GLU A 213 40.56 18.46 17.02
C GLU A 213 42.08 18.38 17.09
N GLY A 214 42.76 19.35 16.47
CA GLY A 214 44.21 19.50 16.59
C GLY A 214 45.00 18.43 15.85
N ILE A 215 44.44 17.85 14.78
CA ILE A 215 45.15 16.87 13.94
C ILE A 215 46.19 17.64 13.11
N VAL A 216 47.46 17.23 13.20
CA VAL A 216 48.57 17.85 12.48
C VAL A 216 49.38 16.74 11.81
N ILE A 217 49.60 16.86 10.49
CA ILE A 217 50.49 15.98 9.73
C ILE A 217 51.77 16.76 9.43
N THR A 218 52.90 16.20 9.83
CA THR A 218 54.24 16.77 9.70
C THR A 218 55.07 15.89 8.77
N VAL A 219 55.85 16.49 7.88
CA VAL A 219 56.84 15.78 7.05
C VAL A 219 58.26 16.25 7.41
N THR A 220 59.24 15.35 7.35
CA THR A 220 60.66 15.68 7.54
C THR A 220 61.54 14.90 6.56
N ASP A 221 62.67 15.51 6.21
CA ASP A 221 63.76 14.97 5.38
C ASP A 221 64.78 14.12 6.17
N GLY A 222 64.66 14.04 7.51
CA GLY A 222 65.63 13.37 8.38
C GLY A 222 66.99 14.05 8.51
N ARG A 223 67.17 15.22 7.89
CA ARG A 223 68.40 16.05 7.86
C ARG A 223 68.25 17.39 8.58
N GLY A 224 67.03 17.77 8.95
CA GLY A 224 66.73 18.88 9.84
C GLY A 224 65.67 19.85 9.32
N GLY A 225 65.17 19.65 8.10
CA GLY A 225 64.00 20.35 7.59
C GLY A 225 62.71 19.61 7.92
N PHE A 226 61.63 20.38 8.02
CA PHE A 226 60.28 19.89 8.21
C PHE A 226 59.26 20.91 7.72
N ASP A 227 58.07 20.44 7.39
CA ASP A 227 56.89 21.25 7.09
C ASP A 227 55.62 20.54 7.59
N PHE A 228 54.49 21.23 7.69
CA PHE A 228 53.27 20.67 8.26
C PHE A 228 51.98 21.22 7.64
N ILE A 229 50.96 20.36 7.58
CA ILE A 229 49.59 20.81 7.37
C ILE A 229 49.09 21.42 8.67
N ASN A 230 48.58 22.66 8.58
CA ASN A 230 47.99 23.38 9.71
C ASN A 230 46.93 22.53 10.44
N SER A 231 46.80 22.73 11.76
CA SER A 231 45.90 21.93 12.57
C SER A 231 44.45 21.96 12.06
N PHE A 232 43.89 20.79 11.82
CA PHE A 232 42.50 20.63 11.39
C PHE A 232 41.70 19.76 12.38
N SER A 233 40.40 19.69 12.16
CA SER A 233 39.49 18.79 12.87
C SER A 233 38.73 17.89 11.91
N ILE A 234 38.33 16.71 12.39
CA ILE A 234 37.37 15.83 11.73
C ILE A 234 36.16 15.71 12.65
N THR A 235 35.01 16.14 12.17
CA THR A 235 33.71 15.89 12.78
C THR A 235 33.12 14.62 12.19
N VAL A 236 32.89 13.62 13.04
CA VAL A 236 32.14 12.40 12.70
C VAL A 236 30.72 12.56 13.25
N ASN A 237 29.75 12.62 12.35
CA ASN A 237 28.32 12.60 12.70
C ASN A 237 27.84 11.15 12.84
N GLN A 238 26.85 10.91 13.71
CA GLN A 238 26.18 9.62 13.79
C GLN A 238 25.45 9.34 12.46
N ALA A 239 25.52 8.11 11.97
CA ALA A 239 24.71 7.68 10.84
C ALA A 239 23.27 7.40 11.31
N ASN A 240 22.30 7.94 10.57
CA ASN A 240 20.88 7.84 10.85
C ASN A 240 20.37 6.39 10.72
N THR A 241 19.67 5.91 11.74
CA THR A 241 18.98 4.61 11.74
C THR A 241 17.51 4.83 11.36
N PRO A 242 17.00 4.22 10.28
CA PRO A 242 15.59 4.38 9.94
C PRO A 242 14.65 3.94 11.07
N PRO A 243 13.48 4.57 11.19
CA PRO A 243 12.46 4.16 12.15
C PRO A 243 11.91 2.78 11.79
N ILE A 244 11.24 2.15 12.74
CA ILE A 244 10.48 0.92 12.54
C ILE A 244 8.99 1.14 12.87
N VAL A 245 8.09 0.54 12.10
CA VAL A 245 6.64 0.58 12.33
C VAL A 245 6.03 -0.83 12.35
N GLY A 246 5.00 -1.03 13.17
CA GLY A 246 4.34 -2.32 13.32
C GLY A 246 2.93 -2.20 13.92
N GLY A 247 2.21 -3.31 13.87
CA GLY A 247 0.82 -3.41 14.31
C GLY A 247 -0.03 -4.13 13.28
N THR A 248 -1.23 -4.55 13.68
CA THR A 248 -2.19 -5.22 12.80
C THR A 248 -3.49 -4.45 12.86
N ALA A 249 -3.93 -3.93 11.72
CA ALA A 249 -5.20 -3.21 11.59
C ALA A 249 -6.38 -4.19 11.65
N LEU A 250 -7.54 -3.70 12.11
CA LEU A 250 -8.79 -4.42 11.92
C LEU A 250 -9.16 -4.39 10.44
N THR A 251 -9.45 -5.55 9.85
CA THR A 251 -9.81 -5.72 8.43
C THR A 251 -11.30 -5.53 8.15
N SER A 252 -12.12 -5.35 9.20
CA SER A 252 -13.54 -5.04 9.06
C SER A 252 -14.05 -4.09 10.14
N VAL A 253 -15.20 -3.46 9.85
CA VAL A 253 -15.99 -2.67 10.80
C VAL A 253 -17.46 -2.61 10.35
N THR A 254 -18.40 -2.58 11.29
CA THR A 254 -19.82 -2.36 10.97
C THR A 254 -20.12 -0.85 10.94
N ALA A 255 -20.90 -0.39 9.96
CA ALA A 255 -21.36 0.99 9.90
C ALA A 255 -22.06 1.41 11.22
N GLY A 256 -21.85 2.66 11.61
CA GLY A 256 -22.23 3.20 12.93
C GLY A 256 -21.29 2.82 14.09
N SER A 257 -20.33 1.90 13.90
CA SER A 257 -19.34 1.53 14.92
C SER A 257 -18.02 2.30 14.75
N ALA A 258 -17.36 2.61 15.86
CA ALA A 258 -16.09 3.33 15.81
C ALA A 258 -14.92 2.42 15.37
N TYR A 259 -14.22 2.83 14.32
CA TYR A 259 -12.93 2.26 13.93
C TYR A 259 -11.80 3.01 14.65
N ASN A 260 -10.83 2.28 15.18
CA ASN A 260 -9.64 2.86 15.80
C ASN A 260 -8.44 1.92 15.67
N PHE A 261 -7.47 2.29 14.83
CA PHE A 261 -6.16 1.65 14.73
C PHE A 261 -5.06 2.68 14.99
N VAL A 262 -4.06 2.30 15.77
CA VAL A 262 -2.86 3.12 16.03
C VAL A 262 -1.64 2.21 15.86
N PRO A 263 -0.75 2.46 14.89
CA PRO A 263 0.48 1.70 14.75
C PRO A 263 1.44 1.97 15.91
N ALA A 264 2.24 0.98 16.27
CA ALA A 264 3.41 1.19 17.10
C ALA A 264 4.57 1.60 16.18
N ALA A 265 5.26 2.69 16.49
CA ALA A 265 6.52 3.04 15.83
C ALA A 265 7.59 3.36 16.87
N ASN A 266 8.84 3.10 16.52
CA ASN A 266 10.00 3.42 17.35
C ASN A 266 11.15 3.89 16.47
N ASP A 267 11.95 4.80 17.00
CA ASP A 267 13.17 5.28 16.39
C ASP A 267 14.38 4.94 17.27
N ALA A 268 15.52 4.60 16.69
CA ALA A 268 16.71 4.25 17.47
C ALA A 268 17.53 5.49 17.90
N ASP A 269 17.51 6.54 17.08
CA ASP A 269 18.18 7.82 17.32
C ASP A 269 17.29 8.81 18.10
N SER A 270 16.03 8.42 18.36
CA SER A 270 14.98 9.16 19.07
C SER A 270 14.46 10.39 18.30
N ASP A 271 14.45 10.28 16.96
CA ASP A 271 13.96 11.34 16.07
C ASP A 271 12.44 11.57 16.14
N THR A 272 12.02 12.74 15.63
CA THR A 272 10.60 13.13 15.65
C THR A 272 9.85 12.51 14.48
N LEU A 273 9.12 11.44 14.76
CA LEU A 273 8.38 10.68 13.75
C LEU A 273 7.20 11.44 13.17
N THR A 274 7.10 11.40 11.83
CA THR A 274 5.94 11.87 11.05
C THR A 274 5.36 10.72 10.24
N PHE A 275 4.04 10.57 10.28
CA PHE A 275 3.31 9.52 9.59
C PHE A 275 2.56 10.04 8.36
N SER A 276 2.46 9.19 7.34
CA SER A 276 1.64 9.39 6.14
C SER A 276 0.76 8.17 5.86
N ILE A 277 -0.25 8.33 5.02
CA ILE A 277 -1.19 7.25 4.65
C ILE A 277 -1.59 7.34 3.18
N GLU A 278 -1.56 6.20 2.50
CA GLU A 278 -2.07 6.01 1.15
C GLU A 278 -3.44 5.29 1.19
N ASN A 279 -4.28 5.55 0.19
CA ASN A 279 -5.63 4.96 0.02
C ASN A 279 -6.57 5.08 1.24
N LYS A 280 -6.33 6.06 2.13
CA LYS A 280 -7.16 6.33 3.31
C LYS A 280 -8.66 6.46 2.94
N PRO A 281 -9.56 5.69 3.59
CA PRO A 281 -11.01 5.83 3.40
C PRO A 281 -11.51 7.26 3.63
N SER A 282 -12.55 7.66 2.90
CA SER A 282 -13.15 9.01 2.98
C SER A 282 -13.73 9.33 4.36
N TRP A 283 -14.37 8.33 5.00
CA TRP A 283 -14.95 8.43 6.34
C TRP A 283 -13.92 8.47 7.49
N ALA A 284 -12.65 8.15 7.20
CA ALA A 284 -11.61 8.03 8.21
C ALA A 284 -10.77 9.30 8.38
N ASN A 285 -10.43 9.61 9.62
CA ASN A 285 -9.46 10.63 10.02
C ASN A 285 -8.09 9.98 10.25
N PHE A 286 -7.02 10.71 9.94
CA PHE A 286 -5.65 10.23 10.14
C PHE A 286 -4.80 11.28 10.87
N SER A 287 -4.02 10.84 11.85
CA SER A 287 -3.09 11.66 12.61
C SER A 287 -1.66 11.49 12.10
N THR A 288 -1.09 12.52 11.48
CA THR A 288 0.31 12.50 11.01
C THR A 288 1.33 12.50 12.15
N THR A 289 0.92 12.69 13.42
CA THR A 289 1.81 12.64 14.60
C THR A 289 1.81 11.27 15.28
N THR A 290 0.79 10.45 15.06
CA THR A 290 0.62 9.16 15.79
C THR A 290 0.31 7.97 14.89
N GLY A 291 0.14 8.18 13.58
CA GLY A 291 -0.33 7.17 12.62
C GLY A 291 -1.78 6.72 12.86
N ALA A 292 -2.50 7.31 13.81
CA ALA A 292 -3.82 6.86 14.22
C ALA A 292 -4.84 7.03 13.08
N LEU A 293 -5.42 5.91 12.63
CA LEU A 293 -6.53 5.84 11.69
C LEU A 293 -7.83 5.61 12.48
N THR A 294 -8.72 6.59 12.46
CA THR A 294 -9.91 6.62 13.33
C THR A 294 -11.14 7.10 12.59
N GLY A 295 -12.33 6.62 12.93
CA GLY A 295 -13.56 7.09 12.28
C GLY A 295 -14.80 6.34 12.71
N THR A 296 -15.92 6.64 12.06
CA THR A 296 -17.18 5.90 12.22
C THR A 296 -17.86 5.92 10.86
N PRO A 297 -17.73 4.87 10.04
CA PRO A 297 -18.38 4.83 8.73
C PRO A 297 -19.90 4.87 8.87
N SER A 298 -20.56 5.51 7.91
CA SER A 298 -22.01 5.51 7.77
C SER A 298 -22.47 4.33 6.90
N ASN A 299 -23.79 4.12 6.79
CA ASN A 299 -24.34 3.10 5.89
C ASN A 299 -23.97 3.35 4.41
N ALA A 300 -23.72 4.61 4.03
CA ALA A 300 -23.27 4.99 2.69
C ALA A 300 -21.78 4.67 2.43
N ASP A 301 -21.01 4.34 3.47
CA ASP A 301 -19.61 3.93 3.38
C ASP A 301 -19.44 2.40 3.30
N THR A 302 -20.53 1.64 3.12
CA THR A 302 -20.52 0.17 3.01
C THR A 302 -19.76 -0.29 1.77
N GLY A 303 -18.82 -1.24 1.94
CA GLY A 303 -17.94 -1.74 0.88
C GLY A 303 -16.51 -1.97 1.36
N THR A 304 -15.62 -2.38 0.45
CA THR A 304 -14.21 -2.66 0.74
C THR A 304 -13.29 -1.53 0.28
N TYR A 305 -12.42 -1.08 1.18
CA TYR A 305 -11.38 -0.10 0.94
C TYR A 305 -10.02 -0.82 0.95
N SER A 306 -9.41 -0.96 -0.23
CA SER A 306 -8.21 -1.81 -0.40
C SER A 306 -6.90 -1.04 -0.48
N GLY A 307 -5.81 -1.72 -0.12
CA GLY A 307 -4.44 -1.24 -0.33
C GLY A 307 -4.06 -0.04 0.53
N ILE A 308 -4.59 0.04 1.75
CA ILE A 308 -4.25 1.08 2.73
C ILE A 308 -2.83 0.83 3.24
N VAL A 309 -1.95 1.81 3.10
CA VAL A 309 -0.56 1.76 3.57
C VAL A 309 -0.34 2.90 4.53
N ILE A 310 0.18 2.62 5.72
CA ILE A 310 0.63 3.64 6.69
C ILE A 310 2.15 3.57 6.75
N SER A 311 2.78 4.73 6.51
CA SER A 311 4.23 4.91 6.51
C SER A 311 4.65 5.84 7.64
N VAL A 312 5.89 5.69 8.10
CA VAL A 312 6.54 6.56 9.06
C VAL A 312 7.88 7.04 8.52
N SER A 313 8.28 8.27 8.86
CA SER A 313 9.60 8.83 8.58
C SER A 313 10.16 9.58 9.78
N ASP A 314 11.47 9.53 9.95
CA ASP A 314 12.26 10.30 10.92
C ASP A 314 12.48 11.77 10.51
N GLY A 315 12.24 12.12 9.23
CA GLY A 315 12.57 13.43 8.66
C GLY A 315 14.05 13.63 8.29
N ASN A 316 14.91 12.66 8.61
CA ASN A 316 16.35 12.62 8.35
C ASN A 316 16.73 11.69 7.19
N GLY A 317 15.76 10.99 6.61
CA GLY A 317 15.89 10.20 5.37
C GLY A 317 15.59 8.71 5.55
N GLY A 318 15.30 8.25 6.77
CA GLY A 318 14.76 6.94 7.04
C GLY A 318 13.24 6.91 6.94
N THR A 319 12.74 5.77 6.49
CA THR A 319 11.31 5.49 6.33
C THR A 319 11.03 4.02 6.54
N ASP A 320 9.88 3.69 7.10
CA ASP A 320 9.33 2.33 7.15
C ASP A 320 7.82 2.35 6.89
N SER A 321 7.21 1.20 6.62
CA SER A 321 5.78 1.10 6.29
C SER A 321 5.19 -0.24 6.72
N LEU A 322 3.92 -0.21 7.15
CA LEU A 322 3.14 -1.43 7.30
C LEU A 322 2.89 -2.09 5.94
N ASP A 323 2.72 -3.41 5.94
CA ASP A 323 2.12 -4.11 4.82
C ASP A 323 0.75 -3.51 4.47
N ALA A 324 0.43 -3.49 3.17
CA ALA A 324 -0.86 -2.99 2.69
C ALA A 324 -2.01 -3.84 3.24
N PHE A 325 -3.06 -3.18 3.74
CA PHE A 325 -4.24 -3.85 4.30
C PHE A 325 -5.55 -3.27 3.75
N ASP A 326 -6.61 -4.05 3.90
CA ASP A 326 -7.95 -3.71 3.43
C ASP A 326 -8.90 -3.54 4.63
N ILE A 327 -9.90 -2.66 4.51
CA ILE A 327 -11.01 -2.53 5.47
C ILE A 327 -12.34 -2.78 4.74
N SER A 328 -13.09 -3.79 5.16
CA SER A 328 -14.49 -3.99 4.74
C SER A 328 -15.45 -3.36 5.74
N VAL A 329 -16.27 -2.42 5.25
CA VAL A 329 -17.38 -1.82 6.01
C VAL A 329 -18.66 -2.60 5.71
N PHE A 330 -19.31 -3.12 6.76
CA PHE A 330 -20.56 -3.89 6.66
C PHE A 330 -21.78 -3.11 7.13
N LEU A 331 -22.93 -3.32 6.49
CA LEU A 331 -24.23 -2.78 6.89
C LEU A 331 -24.78 -3.55 8.12
N PRO A 332 -25.22 -2.87 9.20
CA PRO A 332 -25.76 -3.54 10.37
C PRO A 332 -27.18 -4.10 10.15
N LEU A 333 -27.36 -5.40 10.42
CA LEU A 333 -28.67 -5.95 10.75
C LEU A 333 -29.04 -5.64 12.21
N LYS A 334 -30.34 -5.47 12.50
CA LYS A 334 -30.83 -5.21 13.87
C LYS A 334 -30.94 -6.47 14.71
N LYS A 335 -30.75 -6.30 16.02
CA LYS A 335 -31.25 -7.25 17.03
C LYS A 335 -32.77 -7.41 16.89
N THR A 336 -33.25 -8.60 17.20
CA THR A 336 -34.68 -8.99 17.23
C THR A 336 -35.45 -8.44 18.43
N GLY A 337 -34.75 -7.86 19.41
CA GLY A 337 -35.27 -7.48 20.72
C GLY A 337 -35.22 -8.60 21.77
N GLN A 338 -34.95 -9.86 21.38
CA GLN A 338 -34.93 -10.99 22.31
C GLN A 338 -33.69 -10.94 23.22
N ILE A 339 -33.92 -11.02 24.54
CA ILE A 339 -32.86 -10.94 25.57
C ILE A 339 -32.87 -12.12 26.57
N LYS A 340 -33.66 -13.16 26.29
CA LYS A 340 -33.88 -14.34 27.13
C LYS A 340 -33.95 -15.58 26.28
N SER A 341 -33.31 -16.65 26.72
CA SER A 341 -33.34 -17.95 26.05
C SER A 341 -34.51 -18.79 26.51
N TYR A 342 -35.05 -19.62 25.62
CA TYR A 342 -36.20 -20.48 25.93
C TYR A 342 -36.08 -21.88 25.33
N ASP A 343 -36.35 -22.90 26.14
CA ASP A 343 -36.34 -24.30 25.68
C ASP A 343 -37.50 -24.65 24.72
N SER A 344 -37.56 -25.92 24.31
CA SER A 344 -38.61 -26.43 23.43
C SER A 344 -40.01 -26.46 24.05
N SER A 345 -40.13 -26.30 25.37
CA SER A 345 -41.39 -26.13 26.11
C SER A 345 -41.77 -24.66 26.32
N GLY A 346 -40.91 -23.72 25.93
CA GLY A 346 -41.05 -22.29 26.20
C GLY A 346 -40.65 -21.87 27.63
N THR A 347 -39.95 -22.73 28.36
CA THR A 347 -39.41 -22.40 29.69
C THR A 347 -38.14 -21.57 29.53
N GLU A 348 -38.00 -20.49 30.31
CA GLU A 348 -36.81 -19.63 30.31
C GLU A 348 -35.57 -20.39 30.81
N VAL A 349 -34.47 -20.29 30.06
CA VAL A 349 -33.19 -20.94 30.34
C VAL A 349 -32.13 -19.86 30.57
N THR A 350 -31.36 -19.97 31.66
CA THR A 350 -30.40 -18.94 32.09
C THR A 350 -28.99 -19.47 32.38
N ASP A 351 -28.76 -20.78 32.20
CA ASP A 351 -27.47 -21.44 32.47
C ASP A 351 -26.54 -21.50 31.25
N GLY A 352 -26.96 -20.98 30.10
CA GLY A 352 -26.22 -21.02 28.84
C GLY A 352 -26.26 -22.37 28.10
N SER A 353 -27.08 -23.34 28.55
CA SER A 353 -27.24 -24.63 27.88
C SER A 353 -27.95 -24.55 26.51
N ILE A 354 -28.66 -23.45 26.25
CA ILE A 354 -29.30 -23.15 24.97
C ILE A 354 -28.71 -21.84 24.44
N LYS A 355 -27.98 -21.93 23.33
CA LYS A 355 -27.37 -20.81 22.62
C LYS A 355 -28.29 -20.27 21.51
N ASP A 356 -29.47 -19.81 21.91
CA ASP A 356 -30.45 -19.21 21.00
C ASP A 356 -30.21 -17.70 20.81
N ASP A 357 -31.16 -16.99 20.20
CA ASP A 357 -31.08 -15.56 19.95
C ASP A 357 -31.09 -14.74 21.27
N GLY A 358 -31.72 -15.24 22.33
CA GLY A 358 -31.65 -14.62 23.66
C GLY A 358 -30.27 -14.70 24.31
N TYR A 359 -29.49 -15.73 23.98
CA TYR A 359 -28.10 -15.89 24.40
C TYR A 359 -27.15 -15.02 23.55
N TYR A 360 -27.27 -15.08 22.23
CA TYR A 360 -26.35 -14.41 21.30
C TYR A 360 -26.65 -12.93 21.07
N GLN A 361 -27.94 -12.57 20.99
CA GLN A 361 -28.46 -11.22 20.77
C GLN A 361 -27.74 -10.49 19.62
N LYS A 362 -27.57 -11.15 18.48
CA LYS A 362 -26.74 -10.66 17.36
C LYS A 362 -27.45 -9.53 16.59
N GLY A 363 -26.64 -8.63 16.03
CA GLY A 363 -27.08 -7.41 15.36
C GLY A 363 -26.87 -6.13 16.18
N ALA A 364 -27.08 -4.99 15.55
CA ALA A 364 -27.04 -3.66 16.16
C ALA A 364 -28.25 -3.43 17.08
N ALA A 365 -28.02 -2.69 18.17
CA ALA A 365 -29.09 -2.32 19.08
C ALA A 365 -30.16 -1.47 18.38
N ILE A 366 -31.42 -1.71 18.71
CA ILE A 366 -32.55 -0.93 18.18
C ILE A 366 -32.38 0.53 18.62
N ALA A 367 -32.41 1.44 17.65
CA ALA A 367 -32.18 2.87 17.87
C ALA A 367 -33.21 3.69 17.08
N TYR A 368 -34.31 4.07 17.74
CA TYR A 368 -35.31 4.97 17.18
C TYR A 368 -35.27 6.34 17.86
N SER A 369 -35.46 7.40 17.09
CA SER A 369 -35.72 8.74 17.60
C SER A 369 -37.00 9.30 16.99
N ARG A 370 -37.79 10.00 17.80
CA ARG A 370 -39.06 10.61 17.37
C ARG A 370 -38.97 12.12 17.48
N ASP A 371 -39.35 12.79 16.40
CA ASP A 371 -39.62 14.23 16.38
C ASP A 371 -40.79 14.52 15.43
N ASN A 372 -41.54 15.60 15.64
CA ASN A 372 -42.51 16.17 14.70
C ASN A 372 -43.41 15.19 13.89
N GLY A 373 -43.87 14.10 14.50
CA GLY A 373 -44.72 13.10 13.82
C GLY A 373 -43.99 12.13 12.87
N ILE A 374 -42.66 12.04 12.97
CA ILE A 374 -41.82 11.09 12.25
C ILE A 374 -40.97 10.27 13.23
N VAL A 375 -40.56 9.08 12.79
CA VAL A 375 -39.62 8.22 13.52
C VAL A 375 -38.41 7.94 12.64
N THR A 376 -37.23 8.39 13.06
CA THR A 376 -35.97 8.08 12.40
C THR A 376 -35.36 6.83 13.01
N ASP A 377 -34.91 5.94 12.13
CA ASP A 377 -34.22 4.69 12.46
C ASP A 377 -32.71 4.88 12.33
N GLY A 378 -32.02 4.96 13.47
CA GLY A 378 -30.59 5.17 13.53
C GLY A 378 -29.73 3.98 13.07
N VAL A 379 -30.32 2.81 12.81
CA VAL A 379 -29.60 1.64 12.29
C VAL A 379 -29.67 1.59 10.77
N THR A 380 -30.85 1.79 10.18
CA THR A 380 -31.00 1.76 8.70
C THR A 380 -30.73 3.11 8.05
N GLY A 381 -30.91 4.22 8.77
CA GLY A 381 -30.94 5.58 8.23
C GLY A 381 -32.30 6.01 7.67
N LEU A 382 -33.29 5.09 7.61
CA LEU A 382 -34.63 5.37 7.12
C LEU A 382 -35.40 6.26 8.10
N THR A 383 -36.34 7.05 7.56
CA THR A 383 -37.28 7.83 8.36
C THR A 383 -38.70 7.49 7.98
N TRP A 384 -39.55 7.30 8.98
CA TRP A 384 -40.89 6.74 8.85
C TRP A 384 -41.96 7.76 9.25
N GLN A 385 -43.06 7.79 8.50
CA GLN A 385 -44.24 8.55 8.82
C GLN A 385 -44.95 7.91 10.03
N ASP A 386 -45.31 8.72 11.02
CA ASP A 386 -46.07 8.29 12.20
C ASP A 386 -46.79 9.48 12.89
N ASP A 387 -47.48 10.32 12.11
CA ASP A 387 -48.32 11.43 12.60
C ASP A 387 -49.82 11.10 12.60
N ALA A 388 -50.22 10.12 11.80
CA ALA A 388 -51.57 9.62 11.64
C ALA A 388 -51.57 8.19 11.10
N LEU A 389 -52.75 7.53 11.12
CA LEU A 389 -53.00 6.35 10.27
C LEU A 389 -53.59 6.82 8.94
N SER A 390 -53.18 6.20 7.83
CA SER A 390 -53.70 6.47 6.47
C SER A 390 -55.19 6.20 6.29
N GLY A 391 -55.81 5.45 7.22
CA GLY A 391 -57.01 4.67 6.91
C GLY A 391 -56.68 3.46 6.04
N THR A 392 -57.68 2.65 5.72
CA THR A 392 -57.49 1.49 4.83
C THR A 392 -57.81 1.88 3.39
N VAL A 393 -56.89 1.59 2.47
CA VAL A 393 -56.94 1.90 1.04
C VAL A 393 -56.40 0.73 0.22
N ASN A 394 -56.69 0.70 -1.08
CA ASN A 394 -56.08 -0.28 -1.97
C ASN A 394 -54.59 0.03 -2.23
N ARG A 395 -53.88 -0.92 -2.85
CA ARG A 395 -52.43 -0.85 -3.01
C ARG A 395 -51.96 0.35 -3.87
N ALA A 396 -52.72 0.80 -4.87
CA ALA A 396 -52.37 1.96 -5.70
C ALA A 396 -52.67 3.30 -5.00
N ASP A 397 -53.79 3.35 -4.27
CA ASP A 397 -54.12 4.51 -3.42
C ASP A 397 -53.12 4.66 -2.26
N ALA A 398 -52.49 3.56 -1.80
CA ALA A 398 -51.40 3.60 -0.81
C ALA A 398 -50.12 4.28 -1.34
N GLU A 399 -49.76 4.11 -2.62
CA GLU A 399 -48.67 4.87 -3.26
C GLU A 399 -49.05 6.34 -3.33
N THR A 400 -50.23 6.62 -3.89
CA THR A 400 -50.74 7.98 -4.06
C THR A 400 -50.85 8.74 -2.73
N TYR A 401 -51.19 8.04 -1.65
CA TYR A 401 -51.14 8.57 -0.29
C TYR A 401 -49.71 8.92 0.12
N CYS A 402 -48.77 7.99 0.01
CA CYS A 402 -47.39 8.24 0.42
C CYS A 402 -46.68 9.32 -0.41
N ASP A 403 -46.85 9.32 -1.72
CA ASP A 403 -46.26 10.34 -2.61
C ASP A 403 -46.88 11.73 -2.39
N GLY A 404 -48.09 11.79 -1.79
CA GLY A 404 -48.88 13.01 -1.60
C GLY A 404 -48.81 13.64 -0.20
N ILE A 405 -48.27 12.95 0.82
CA ILE A 405 -48.23 13.50 2.19
C ILE A 405 -47.14 14.55 2.38
N THR A 406 -47.34 15.43 3.37
CA THR A 406 -46.31 16.33 3.87
C THR A 406 -46.30 16.29 5.40
N THR A 407 -45.43 15.44 5.94
CA THR A 407 -45.29 15.13 7.37
C THR A 407 -43.86 15.39 7.82
N GLY A 408 -43.64 15.84 9.06
CA GLY A 408 -42.31 16.15 9.60
C GLY A 408 -41.59 17.34 8.96
N GLY A 409 -42.21 18.03 8.00
CA GLY A 409 -41.56 19.04 7.15
C GLY A 409 -40.99 18.47 5.83
N HIS A 410 -41.32 17.22 5.51
CA HIS A 410 -40.81 16.48 4.35
C HIS A 410 -41.94 16.12 3.37
N ASN A 411 -41.61 16.05 2.08
CA ASN A 411 -42.53 15.80 0.96
C ASN A 411 -41.94 14.82 -0.10
N ASP A 412 -40.90 14.09 0.29
CA ASP A 412 -40.18 13.05 -0.47
C ASP A 412 -40.49 11.65 0.09
N TRP A 413 -41.73 11.47 0.53
CA TRP A 413 -42.26 10.23 1.08
C TRP A 413 -42.60 9.26 -0.06
N ARG A 414 -42.45 7.96 0.21
CA ARG A 414 -42.81 6.87 -0.69
C ARG A 414 -43.40 5.70 0.08
N LEU A 415 -44.08 4.80 -0.61
CA LEU A 415 -44.43 3.50 -0.03
C LEU A 415 -43.12 2.68 0.15
N PRO A 416 -42.87 2.08 1.33
CA PRO A 416 -41.66 1.32 1.62
C PRO A 416 -41.62 -0.02 0.88
N TYR A 417 -40.43 -0.49 0.56
CA TYR A 417 -40.21 -1.89 0.19
C TYR A 417 -40.46 -2.82 1.38
N ARG A 418 -40.74 -4.09 1.08
CA ARG A 418 -40.97 -5.14 2.09
C ARG A 418 -39.74 -5.31 3.00
N SER A 419 -38.53 -5.32 2.41
CA SER A 419 -37.26 -5.36 3.12
C SER A 419 -37.19 -4.28 4.20
N GLU A 420 -37.48 -3.03 3.84
CA GLU A 420 -37.51 -1.88 4.73
C GLU A 420 -38.54 -2.05 5.85
N GLN A 421 -39.78 -2.46 5.53
CA GLN A 421 -40.83 -2.68 6.55
C GLN A 421 -40.45 -3.77 7.56
N THR A 422 -39.77 -4.84 7.13
CA THR A 422 -39.33 -5.88 8.07
C THR A 422 -38.28 -5.40 9.06
N THR A 423 -37.54 -4.32 8.77
CA THR A 423 -36.56 -3.74 9.71
C THR A 423 -37.20 -3.04 10.92
N ILE A 424 -38.48 -2.69 10.88
CA ILE A 424 -39.18 -2.04 12.01
C ILE A 424 -40.01 -3.00 12.86
N ILE A 425 -39.87 -4.30 12.63
CA ILE A 425 -40.49 -5.35 13.46
C ILE A 425 -39.65 -5.56 14.73
N ASP A 426 -40.31 -5.64 15.88
CA ASP A 426 -39.73 -6.08 17.15
C ASP A 426 -40.27 -7.47 17.48
N TYR A 427 -39.45 -8.49 17.24
CA TYR A 427 -39.80 -9.91 17.40
C TYR A 427 -39.84 -10.36 18.87
N SER A 428 -39.43 -9.51 19.82
CA SER A 428 -39.64 -9.75 21.25
C SER A 428 -41.08 -9.45 21.71
N ARG A 429 -41.91 -8.87 20.84
CA ARG A 429 -43.25 -8.38 21.15
C ARG A 429 -44.34 -9.09 20.35
N TYR A 430 -45.51 -9.17 20.96
CA TYR A 430 -46.74 -9.61 20.32
C TYR A 430 -47.90 -8.65 20.63
N GLY A 431 -48.86 -8.53 19.70
CA GLY A 431 -50.02 -7.64 19.83
C GLY A 431 -49.73 -6.18 19.48
N GLN A 432 -48.49 -5.91 19.05
CA GLN A 432 -47.91 -4.72 18.40
C GLN A 432 -46.41 -5.01 18.31
N ALA A 433 -46.00 -5.79 17.30
CA ALA A 433 -44.63 -6.22 17.04
C ALA A 433 -43.81 -5.11 16.35
N ILE A 434 -43.83 -3.92 16.93
CA ILE A 434 -43.15 -2.71 16.49
C ILE A 434 -42.91 -1.83 17.72
N ASP A 435 -41.77 -1.15 17.79
CA ASP A 435 -41.35 -0.37 18.96
C ASP A 435 -42.38 0.71 19.40
N ASP A 436 -42.42 1.04 20.70
CA ASP A 436 -43.38 2.02 21.24
C ASP A 436 -43.07 3.47 20.89
N THR A 437 -41.92 3.75 20.27
CA THR A 437 -41.61 5.03 19.62
C THR A 437 -42.58 5.31 18.45
N PHE A 438 -43.13 4.27 17.82
CA PHE A 438 -44.24 4.38 16.89
C PHE A 438 -45.57 4.41 17.66
N LEU A 439 -46.30 5.53 17.56
CA LEU A 439 -47.54 5.79 18.27
C LEU A 439 -48.77 5.43 17.43
N PHE A 440 -48.73 5.64 16.11
CA PHE A 440 -49.88 5.44 15.23
C PHE A 440 -49.87 4.03 14.66
N LYS A 441 -50.35 3.10 15.48
CA LYS A 441 -50.39 1.66 15.22
C LYS A 441 -51.85 1.22 15.07
N ALA A 442 -52.18 0.63 13.92
CA ALA A 442 -53.52 0.11 13.67
C ALA A 442 -53.76 -1.16 14.49
N THR A 443 -54.99 -1.35 14.95
CA THR A 443 -55.36 -2.44 15.87
C THR A 443 -56.13 -3.53 15.14
N GLY A 444 -55.60 -4.75 15.17
CA GLY A 444 -56.24 -5.92 14.57
C GLY A 444 -55.24 -7.00 14.20
N TYR A 445 -55.62 -8.26 14.36
CA TYR A 445 -54.72 -9.40 14.15
C TYR A 445 -54.21 -9.50 12.70
N PHE A 446 -55.11 -9.30 11.72
CA PHE A 446 -54.81 -9.36 10.28
C PHE A 446 -54.71 -7.96 9.65
N THR A 447 -54.13 -7.00 10.37
CA THR A 447 -53.97 -5.64 9.85
C THR A 447 -52.74 -5.53 8.95
N LEU A 448 -52.98 -5.55 7.64
CA LEU A 448 -51.97 -5.42 6.58
C LEU A 448 -51.51 -3.96 6.43
N TYR A 449 -50.20 -3.76 6.36
CA TYR A 449 -49.57 -2.54 5.87
C TYR A 449 -48.94 -2.83 4.51
N TRP A 450 -49.38 -2.14 3.46
CA TRP A 450 -48.89 -2.34 2.10
C TRP A 450 -47.40 -2.02 1.97
N SER A 451 -46.67 -2.89 1.26
CA SER A 451 -45.30 -2.66 0.82
C SER A 451 -45.26 -2.48 -0.70
N TYR A 452 -44.18 -1.88 -1.22
CA TYR A 452 -44.06 -1.61 -2.66
C TYR A 452 -44.00 -2.89 -3.51
N ASN A 453 -43.50 -4.00 -2.95
CA ASN A 453 -43.23 -5.23 -3.69
C ASN A 453 -44.49 -5.97 -4.15
N ASP A 454 -44.51 -6.31 -5.44
CA ASP A 454 -45.41 -7.31 -6.03
C ASP A 454 -45.04 -8.73 -5.57
N VAL A 455 -45.99 -9.67 -5.63
CA VAL A 455 -45.66 -11.09 -5.46
C VAL A 455 -45.07 -11.63 -6.76
N ALA A 456 -43.92 -12.30 -6.68
CA ALA A 456 -43.18 -12.77 -7.85
C ALA A 456 -43.94 -13.82 -8.70
N ASP A 457 -44.76 -14.66 -8.06
CA ASP A 457 -45.62 -15.69 -8.68
C ASP A 457 -46.88 -15.07 -9.34
N ASP A 458 -47.49 -14.05 -8.73
CA ASP A 458 -48.69 -13.38 -9.23
C ASP A 458 -48.68 -11.86 -8.94
N SER A 459 -48.37 -11.07 -9.98
CA SER A 459 -48.32 -9.59 -9.89
C SER A 459 -49.68 -8.90 -9.75
N SER A 460 -50.79 -9.64 -9.67
CA SER A 460 -52.08 -9.09 -9.20
C SER A 460 -52.17 -8.97 -7.67
N TYR A 461 -51.22 -9.59 -6.95
CA TYR A 461 -51.04 -9.48 -5.51
C TYR A 461 -49.82 -8.60 -5.18
N ALA A 462 -49.85 -8.01 -3.99
CA ALA A 462 -48.71 -7.30 -3.41
C ALA A 462 -48.46 -7.77 -1.97
N TRP A 463 -47.22 -7.60 -1.53
CA TRP A 463 -46.79 -7.90 -0.18
C TRP A 463 -47.19 -6.81 0.81
N GLY A 464 -47.37 -7.19 2.08
CA GLY A 464 -47.48 -6.27 3.20
C GLY A 464 -47.12 -6.91 4.53
N VAL A 465 -46.77 -6.07 5.50
CA VAL A 465 -46.34 -6.50 6.84
C VAL A 465 -47.49 -6.38 7.84
N LEU A 466 -47.61 -7.38 8.72
CA LEU A 466 -48.60 -7.45 9.79
C LEU A 466 -47.99 -6.95 11.12
N PHE A 467 -47.84 -5.63 11.31
CA PHE A 467 -47.20 -5.08 12.53
C PHE A 467 -47.91 -5.43 13.86
N TYR A 468 -49.09 -6.03 13.83
CA TYR A 468 -49.71 -6.59 15.04
C TYR A 468 -49.05 -7.91 15.49
N THR A 469 -48.64 -8.76 14.53
CA THR A 469 -48.09 -10.11 14.79
C THR A 469 -46.60 -10.22 14.51
N GLY A 470 -46.02 -9.33 13.69
CA GLY A 470 -44.63 -9.42 13.21
C GLY A 470 -44.46 -10.33 11.99
N GLY A 471 -45.56 -10.85 11.42
CA GLY A 471 -45.53 -11.68 10.21
C GLY A 471 -45.58 -10.87 8.92
N VAL A 472 -45.33 -11.55 7.80
CA VAL A 472 -45.54 -11.01 6.44
C VAL A 472 -46.67 -11.76 5.75
N TYR A 473 -47.47 -11.05 4.95
CA TYR A 473 -48.58 -11.61 4.20
C TYR A 473 -48.72 -10.94 2.82
N PHE A 474 -49.47 -11.54 1.90
CA PHE A 474 -49.78 -10.94 0.61
C PHE A 474 -51.29 -10.92 0.36
N SER A 475 -51.76 -9.92 -0.38
CA SER A 475 -53.18 -9.76 -0.69
C SER A 475 -53.36 -9.17 -2.08
N ALA A 476 -54.52 -9.38 -2.68
CA ALA A 476 -54.84 -8.83 -4.00
C ALA A 476 -54.75 -7.30 -3.94
N LYS A 477 -54.14 -6.67 -4.95
CA LYS A 477 -53.88 -5.22 -4.95
C LYS A 477 -55.14 -4.34 -4.78
N THR A 478 -56.32 -4.90 -5.04
CA THR A 478 -57.64 -4.29 -4.87
C THR A 478 -58.23 -4.39 -3.47
N ALA A 479 -57.62 -5.16 -2.56
CA ALA A 479 -58.05 -5.27 -1.16
C ALA A 479 -57.69 -4.01 -0.36
N ASP A 480 -58.35 -3.80 0.77
CA ASP A 480 -58.09 -2.67 1.67
C ASP A 480 -56.98 -2.99 2.68
N GLY A 481 -56.02 -2.07 2.84
CA GLY A 481 -54.90 -2.18 3.78
C GLY A 481 -54.35 -0.80 4.17
N TYR A 482 -53.54 -0.71 5.22
CA TYR A 482 -52.93 0.55 5.65
C TYR A 482 -51.68 0.87 4.85
N ALA A 483 -51.27 2.14 4.86
CA ALA A 483 -49.95 2.59 4.44
C ALA A 483 -49.18 3.11 5.67
N ARG A 484 -47.88 2.83 5.72
CA ARG A 484 -46.91 3.56 6.53
C ARG A 484 -45.79 3.98 5.60
N CYS A 485 -45.63 5.28 5.41
CA CYS A 485 -44.71 5.81 4.41
C CYS A 485 -43.29 5.89 4.97
N VAL A 486 -42.30 5.81 4.08
CA VAL A 486 -40.87 5.92 4.40
C VAL A 486 -40.22 6.99 3.52
N ARG A 487 -39.10 7.52 3.97
CA ARG A 487 -38.19 8.39 3.20
C ARG A 487 -36.74 8.08 3.55
N GLY A 488 -35.85 8.50 2.66
CA GLY A 488 -34.43 8.11 2.67
C GLY A 488 -34.10 7.13 1.56
N ASP A 489 -32.80 6.93 1.34
CA ASP A 489 -32.27 6.01 0.35
C ASP A 489 -32.78 4.58 0.61
N THR A 490 -33.07 3.84 -0.47
CA THR A 490 -33.46 2.44 -0.36
C THR A 490 -32.31 1.62 0.19
N LEU A 491 -32.60 0.61 1.02
CA LEU A 491 -31.59 -0.32 1.51
C LEU A 491 -30.81 -0.95 0.32
N PRO A 492 -29.48 -1.12 0.43
CA PRO A 492 -28.68 -1.75 -0.61
C PRO A 492 -29.19 -3.13 -1.00
N THR A 493 -29.00 -3.51 -2.26
CA THR A 493 -29.26 -4.87 -2.73
C THR A 493 -28.30 -5.86 -2.08
N GLU A 494 -28.79 -7.04 -1.76
CA GLU A 494 -28.01 -8.16 -1.22
C GLU A 494 -26.77 -8.47 -2.09
N SER A 495 -25.69 -8.90 -1.44
CA SER A 495 -24.39 -9.12 -2.10
C SER A 495 -23.73 -10.39 -1.57
N PHE A 496 -23.68 -11.42 -2.41
CA PHE A 496 -23.22 -12.75 -2.03
C PHE A 496 -22.10 -13.28 -2.91
N ASN A 497 -21.10 -13.92 -2.29
CA ASN A 497 -20.01 -14.61 -2.96
C ASN A 497 -19.96 -16.08 -2.50
N ARG A 498 -20.09 -17.02 -3.45
CA ARG A 498 -20.01 -18.46 -3.17
C ARG A 498 -18.58 -18.97 -3.18
N ASN A 499 -18.26 -19.88 -2.27
CA ASN A 499 -17.10 -20.76 -2.36
C ASN A 499 -17.56 -22.22 -2.49
N ASP A 500 -17.44 -22.76 -3.71
CA ASP A 500 -17.84 -24.13 -4.04
C ASP A 500 -16.95 -25.22 -3.42
N THR A 501 -15.74 -24.88 -2.96
CA THR A 501 -14.84 -25.83 -2.29
C THR A 501 -15.31 -26.07 -0.86
N ASP A 502 -15.52 -24.98 -0.11
CA ASP A 502 -15.84 -25.01 1.31
C ASP A 502 -17.35 -25.08 1.61
N LYS A 503 -18.19 -25.03 0.56
CA LYS A 503 -19.67 -25.08 0.62
C LYS A 503 -20.27 -23.97 1.48
N ILE A 504 -19.75 -22.76 1.31
CA ILE A 504 -20.16 -21.56 2.04
C ILE A 504 -20.56 -20.44 1.07
N VAL A 505 -21.43 -19.55 1.55
CA VAL A 505 -21.81 -18.30 0.89
C VAL A 505 -21.51 -17.13 1.82
N THR A 506 -20.65 -16.22 1.37
CA THR A 506 -20.25 -14.99 2.07
C THR A 506 -21.20 -13.86 1.68
N ASP A 507 -21.93 -13.32 2.66
CA ASP A 507 -22.67 -12.07 2.58
C ASP A 507 -21.71 -10.89 2.81
N THR A 508 -21.30 -10.26 1.72
CA THR A 508 -20.41 -9.10 1.73
C THR A 508 -21.11 -7.79 2.09
N LEU A 509 -22.45 -7.78 2.20
CA LEU A 509 -23.20 -6.62 2.66
C LEU A 509 -23.23 -6.56 4.19
N HIS A 510 -23.56 -7.66 4.86
CA HIS A 510 -23.77 -7.71 6.32
C HIS A 510 -22.60 -8.30 7.11
N GLY A 511 -21.55 -8.81 6.45
CA GLY A 511 -20.39 -9.43 7.12
C GLY A 511 -20.70 -10.79 7.73
N LEU A 512 -21.62 -11.53 7.10
CA LEU A 512 -22.06 -12.85 7.52
C LEU A 512 -21.56 -13.93 6.54
N MET A 513 -21.38 -15.13 7.03
CA MET A 513 -21.05 -16.29 6.21
C MET A 513 -22.03 -17.42 6.54
N TRP A 514 -22.53 -18.06 5.49
CA TRP A 514 -23.62 -19.01 5.53
C TRP A 514 -23.15 -20.39 5.07
N GLN A 515 -23.61 -21.43 5.74
CA GLN A 515 -23.54 -22.79 5.25
C GLN A 515 -24.41 -22.93 3.99
N ASP A 516 -23.92 -23.64 2.97
CA ASP A 516 -24.69 -24.09 1.81
C ASP A 516 -24.13 -25.41 1.24
N ASP A 517 -24.06 -26.42 2.10
CA ASP A 517 -23.77 -27.82 1.80
C ASP A 517 -25.06 -28.65 1.60
N GLU A 518 -24.92 -29.92 1.23
CA GLU A 518 -26.06 -30.82 0.98
C GLU A 518 -26.96 -31.02 2.22
N GLU A 519 -26.40 -30.92 3.43
CA GLU A 519 -27.17 -31.06 4.68
C GLU A 519 -28.19 -29.93 4.85
N SER A 520 -27.87 -28.70 4.44
CA SER A 520 -28.80 -27.56 4.49
C SER A 520 -30.05 -27.75 3.61
N ALA A 521 -30.07 -28.73 2.71
CA ALA A 521 -31.24 -29.11 1.90
C ALA A 521 -31.84 -30.49 2.23
N THR A 522 -31.22 -31.30 3.11
CA THR A 522 -31.58 -32.72 3.26
C THR A 522 -31.89 -33.19 4.68
N ASP A 523 -31.30 -32.61 5.73
CA ASP A 523 -31.54 -33.05 7.11
C ASP A 523 -32.45 -32.09 7.90
N ALA A 524 -33.74 -32.46 7.99
CA ALA A 524 -34.74 -31.76 8.76
C ALA A 524 -34.74 -32.23 10.23
N ARG A 525 -34.52 -31.28 11.14
CA ARG A 525 -34.26 -31.50 12.57
C ARG A 525 -35.26 -30.71 13.42
N ASN A 526 -35.38 -31.05 14.70
CA ASN A 526 -36.13 -30.20 15.64
C ASN A 526 -35.32 -28.97 16.05
N TRP A 527 -35.96 -27.96 16.64
CA TRP A 527 -35.34 -26.66 16.88
C TRP A 527 -34.09 -26.74 17.78
N THR A 528 -34.14 -27.52 18.87
CA THR A 528 -32.97 -27.72 19.74
C THR A 528 -31.86 -28.50 19.02
N GLY A 529 -32.21 -29.46 18.17
CA GLY A 529 -31.27 -30.18 17.31
C GLY A 529 -30.62 -29.27 16.26
N ALA A 530 -31.36 -28.30 15.71
CA ALA A 530 -30.84 -27.30 14.76
C ALA A 530 -29.81 -26.38 15.43
N ILE A 531 -30.06 -25.94 16.68
CA ILE A 531 -29.06 -25.22 17.49
C ILE A 531 -27.83 -26.10 17.72
N SER A 532 -28.01 -27.31 18.27
CA SER A 532 -26.89 -28.22 18.57
C SER A 532 -26.07 -28.61 17.34
N TYR A 533 -26.71 -28.70 16.18
CA TYR A 533 -26.05 -28.97 14.90
C TYR A 533 -25.13 -27.82 14.49
N CYS A 534 -25.63 -26.58 14.47
CA CYS A 534 -24.79 -25.45 14.10
C CYS A 534 -23.63 -25.24 15.07
N GLU A 535 -23.89 -25.36 16.38
CA GLU A 535 -22.87 -25.24 17.44
C GLU A 535 -21.80 -26.35 17.43
N ALA A 536 -21.98 -27.39 16.62
CA ALA A 536 -21.04 -28.49 16.43
C ALA A 536 -20.50 -28.58 15.00
N SER A 537 -20.80 -27.60 14.14
CA SER A 537 -20.32 -27.55 12.77
C SER A 537 -18.87 -27.08 12.72
N GLU A 538 -18.05 -27.77 11.93
CA GLU A 538 -16.66 -27.40 11.59
C GLU A 538 -16.54 -27.01 10.09
N LEU A 539 -17.66 -26.68 9.43
CA LEU A 539 -17.73 -26.45 7.98
C LEU A 539 -16.79 -25.32 7.54
N GLY A 540 -16.07 -25.54 6.44
CA GLY A 540 -15.08 -24.59 5.91
C GLY A 540 -13.86 -24.38 6.83
N GLY A 541 -13.69 -25.19 7.89
CA GLY A 541 -12.63 -25.01 8.88
C GLY A 541 -12.94 -23.97 9.96
N TYR A 542 -14.21 -23.59 10.12
CA TYR A 542 -14.68 -22.64 11.15
C TYR A 542 -15.53 -23.36 12.21
N ASP A 543 -15.38 -22.98 13.49
CA ASP A 543 -15.99 -23.63 14.66
C ASP A 543 -16.95 -22.71 15.47
N ASP A 544 -17.25 -21.51 14.94
CA ASP A 544 -18.10 -20.46 15.52
C ASP A 544 -19.49 -20.35 14.83
N TRP A 545 -19.91 -21.42 14.16
CA TRP A 545 -21.23 -21.55 13.55
C TRP A 545 -22.35 -21.57 14.59
N ARG A 546 -23.50 -20.97 14.23
CA ARG A 546 -24.70 -20.91 15.07
C ARG A 546 -25.97 -20.87 14.22
N LEU A 547 -27.12 -21.09 14.85
CA LEU A 547 -28.42 -20.93 14.20
C LEU A 547 -28.73 -19.42 14.04
N PRO A 548 -29.04 -18.92 12.82
CA PRO A 548 -29.31 -17.50 12.56
C PRO A 548 -30.55 -17.04 13.32
N ASN A 549 -30.58 -15.79 13.75
CA ASN A 549 -31.81 -15.19 14.24
C ASN A 549 -32.74 -14.78 13.08
N VAL A 550 -33.98 -14.40 13.38
CA VAL A 550 -34.97 -14.11 12.33
C VAL A 550 -34.61 -12.90 11.47
N THR A 551 -33.90 -11.90 12.00
CA THR A 551 -33.40 -10.78 11.18
C THR A 551 -32.36 -11.26 10.17
N GLU A 552 -31.42 -12.10 10.61
CA GLU A 552 -30.35 -12.67 9.77
C GLU A 552 -30.92 -13.59 8.69
N LEU A 553 -31.78 -14.56 9.03
CA LEU A 553 -32.29 -15.50 8.02
C LEU A 553 -33.25 -14.82 7.02
N ASN A 554 -33.91 -13.73 7.41
CA ASN A 554 -34.73 -12.92 6.50
C ASN A 554 -33.91 -11.94 5.65
N SER A 555 -32.61 -11.75 5.91
CA SER A 555 -31.72 -10.88 5.11
C SER A 555 -31.08 -11.56 3.89
N ILE A 556 -31.48 -12.80 3.60
CA ILE A 556 -31.09 -13.54 2.39
C ILE A 556 -32.30 -13.91 1.52
N VAL A 557 -33.47 -13.33 1.81
CA VAL A 557 -34.72 -13.62 1.09
C VAL A 557 -34.84 -12.70 -0.12
N ASP A 558 -34.61 -13.28 -1.30
CA ASP A 558 -34.80 -12.58 -2.57
C ASP A 558 -36.31 -12.41 -2.85
N TYR A 559 -36.82 -11.22 -2.51
CA TYR A 559 -38.22 -10.83 -2.73
C TYR A 559 -38.64 -10.72 -4.20
N THR A 560 -37.71 -10.90 -5.15
CA THR A 560 -38.00 -10.95 -6.60
C THR A 560 -38.06 -12.37 -7.15
N ALA A 561 -37.62 -13.35 -6.36
CA ALA A 561 -37.63 -14.77 -6.71
C ALA A 561 -38.82 -15.52 -6.06
N TYR A 562 -39.07 -16.73 -6.56
CA TYR A 562 -40.12 -17.63 -6.09
C TYR A 562 -39.66 -19.08 -6.24
N ASN A 563 -39.85 -19.86 -5.17
CA ASN A 563 -39.61 -21.30 -5.08
C ASN A 563 -38.27 -21.77 -5.71
N PRO A 564 -37.10 -21.29 -5.24
CA PRO A 564 -36.92 -20.55 -3.99
C PRO A 564 -36.85 -19.02 -4.13
N ALA A 565 -37.40 -18.32 -3.14
CA ALA A 565 -37.21 -16.90 -2.85
C ALA A 565 -35.89 -16.64 -2.10
N VAL A 566 -34.77 -17.07 -2.69
CA VAL A 566 -33.40 -16.91 -2.19
C VAL A 566 -32.50 -16.66 -3.41
N SER A 567 -31.40 -15.92 -3.24
CA SER A 567 -30.44 -15.74 -4.34
C SER A 567 -29.92 -17.09 -4.86
N SER A 568 -29.85 -17.26 -6.18
CA SER A 568 -29.37 -18.50 -6.83
C SER A 568 -27.90 -18.86 -6.55
N VAL A 569 -27.19 -17.98 -5.82
CA VAL A 569 -25.87 -18.24 -5.22
C VAL A 569 -25.95 -19.33 -4.14
N PHE A 570 -27.11 -19.47 -3.46
CA PHE A 570 -27.44 -20.58 -2.56
C PHE A 570 -28.00 -21.76 -3.36
N GLN A 571 -27.18 -22.79 -3.56
CA GLN A 571 -27.50 -23.95 -4.39
C GLN A 571 -28.21 -25.06 -3.60
N ASN A 572 -27.99 -25.12 -2.28
CA ASN A 572 -28.59 -26.12 -1.40
C ASN A 572 -29.73 -25.51 -0.58
N THR A 573 -30.78 -25.04 -1.27
CA THR A 573 -32.04 -24.64 -0.64
C THR A 573 -33.13 -25.62 -1.03
N ILE A 574 -33.75 -26.27 -0.05
CA ILE A 574 -34.93 -27.11 -0.28
C ILE A 574 -36.18 -26.23 -0.43
N VAL A 575 -37.05 -26.64 -1.35
CA VAL A 575 -38.28 -25.94 -1.74
C VAL A 575 -39.47 -26.87 -1.62
N GLU A 576 -40.70 -26.33 -1.68
CA GLU A 576 -41.88 -27.16 -1.63
C GLU A 576 -41.95 -28.10 -2.85
N ASP A 577 -41.96 -29.40 -2.56
CA ASP A 577 -42.47 -30.44 -3.45
C ASP A 577 -43.74 -31.03 -2.82
N SER A 578 -44.76 -31.25 -3.65
CA SER A 578 -45.95 -32.05 -3.37
C SER A 578 -46.72 -31.75 -2.05
N GLY A 579 -46.86 -30.47 -1.70
CA GLY A 579 -47.85 -30.00 -0.71
C GLY A 579 -47.36 -29.94 0.74
N SER A 580 -46.05 -30.04 0.97
CA SER A 580 -45.44 -29.94 2.31
C SER A 580 -44.63 -28.66 2.42
N SER A 581 -45.19 -27.65 3.09
CA SER A 581 -44.54 -26.34 3.29
C SER A 581 -43.20 -26.47 4.02
N VAL A 582 -42.12 -26.18 3.30
CA VAL A 582 -40.73 -26.28 3.73
C VAL A 582 -40.30 -25.01 4.45
N HIS A 583 -39.63 -25.16 5.59
CA HIS A 583 -39.17 -24.02 6.39
C HIS A 583 -37.80 -24.29 7.01
N TYR A 584 -37.10 -23.18 7.26
CA TYR A 584 -35.83 -23.14 7.94
C TYR A 584 -35.99 -22.53 9.33
N TRP A 585 -35.33 -23.12 10.32
CA TRP A 585 -35.35 -22.63 11.70
C TRP A 585 -34.55 -21.33 11.87
N THR A 586 -35.07 -20.44 12.70
CA THR A 586 -34.29 -19.35 13.31
C THR A 586 -34.10 -19.62 14.80
N SER A 587 -33.10 -19.01 15.42
CA SER A 587 -32.87 -19.06 16.86
C SER A 587 -33.80 -18.14 17.66
N THR A 588 -34.68 -17.36 17.02
CA THR A 588 -35.60 -16.44 17.70
C THR A 588 -36.88 -17.15 18.13
N SER A 589 -37.14 -17.20 19.43
CA SER A 589 -38.41 -17.71 19.98
C SER A 589 -39.57 -16.76 19.65
N ASP A 590 -40.77 -17.31 19.40
CA ASP A 590 -41.95 -16.51 19.07
C ASP A 590 -42.58 -15.90 20.34
N ALA A 591 -42.72 -14.56 20.37
CA ALA A 591 -43.30 -13.82 21.49
C ALA A 591 -44.81 -14.07 21.67
N PHE A 592 -45.52 -14.57 20.66
CA PHE A 592 -46.91 -15.03 20.79
C PHE A 592 -46.99 -16.30 21.66
N GLY A 593 -45.99 -17.17 21.58
CA GLY A 593 -45.96 -18.44 22.28
C GLY A 593 -44.56 -19.05 22.31
N LEU A 594 -43.90 -18.96 23.45
CA LEU A 594 -42.52 -19.43 23.68
C LEU A 594 -42.20 -20.90 23.33
N PRO A 595 -43.16 -21.86 23.28
CA PRO A 595 -42.94 -23.20 22.70
C PRO A 595 -42.75 -23.20 21.17
N TYR A 596 -42.88 -22.04 20.51
CA TYR A 596 -42.72 -21.84 19.08
C TYR A 596 -41.48 -20.99 18.80
N ALA A 597 -40.94 -21.11 17.59
CA ALA A 597 -39.85 -20.30 17.07
C ALA A 597 -40.21 -19.73 15.70
N TRP A 598 -39.61 -18.59 15.37
CA TRP A 598 -39.71 -18.00 14.06
C TRP A 598 -38.98 -18.86 13.02
N THR A 599 -39.51 -18.85 11.81
CA THR A 599 -39.11 -19.72 10.69
C THR A 599 -39.23 -18.94 9.38
N VAL A 600 -38.28 -19.17 8.46
CA VAL A 600 -38.32 -18.60 7.10
C VAL A 600 -38.69 -19.71 6.12
N TYR A 601 -39.68 -19.44 5.27
CA TYR A 601 -40.14 -20.33 4.21
C TYR A 601 -39.60 -19.78 2.89
N PHE A 602 -38.65 -20.47 2.27
CA PHE A 602 -38.08 -20.02 0.99
C PHE A 602 -38.96 -20.36 -0.22
N ASP A 603 -40.15 -20.94 -0.05
CA ASP A 603 -41.14 -21.09 -1.13
C ASP A 603 -41.58 -19.71 -1.68
N TYR A 604 -42.14 -18.87 -0.81
CA TYR A 604 -42.60 -17.51 -1.06
C TYR A 604 -41.76 -16.45 -0.33
N GLY A 605 -40.70 -16.87 0.38
CA GLY A 605 -39.89 -15.98 1.20
C GLY A 605 -40.66 -15.45 2.40
N ILE A 606 -41.49 -16.24 3.07
CA ILE A 606 -42.37 -15.79 4.16
C ILE A 606 -41.68 -15.96 5.52
N VAL A 607 -41.94 -15.03 6.46
CA VAL A 607 -41.60 -15.19 7.88
C VAL A 607 -42.85 -15.65 8.64
N GLY A 608 -42.76 -16.80 9.31
CA GLY A 608 -43.85 -17.41 10.08
C GLY A 608 -43.34 -18.18 11.30
N SER A 609 -44.21 -18.94 11.96
CA SER A 609 -43.90 -19.58 13.25
C SER A 609 -44.28 -21.06 13.28
N LYS A 610 -43.48 -21.90 13.95
CA LYS A 610 -43.70 -23.34 14.16
C LYS A 610 -43.29 -23.77 15.57
N ALA A 611 -43.97 -24.80 16.09
CA ALA A 611 -43.67 -25.37 17.40
C ALA A 611 -42.27 -26.00 17.39
N LYS A 612 -41.44 -25.70 18.39
CA LYS A 612 -40.02 -26.12 18.51
C LYS A 612 -39.82 -27.65 18.50
N SER A 613 -40.88 -28.41 18.80
CA SER A 613 -40.92 -29.88 18.72
C SER A 613 -41.15 -30.44 17.31
N GLY A 614 -41.49 -29.59 16.34
CA GLY A 614 -41.64 -29.97 14.93
C GLY A 614 -40.30 -30.28 14.26
N SER A 615 -40.34 -30.63 12.96
CA SER A 615 -39.14 -30.82 12.14
C SER A 615 -39.06 -29.73 11.06
N GLY A 616 -37.88 -29.20 10.82
CA GLY A 616 -37.58 -28.12 9.88
C GLY A 616 -36.10 -28.11 9.50
N TYR A 617 -35.76 -27.45 8.40
CA TYR A 617 -34.41 -27.42 7.87
C TYR A 617 -33.53 -26.40 8.60
N THR A 618 -32.21 -26.53 8.44
CA THR A 618 -31.23 -25.71 9.15
C THR A 618 -30.23 -25.16 8.15
N ARG A 619 -29.94 -23.86 8.26
CA ARG A 619 -28.83 -23.20 7.57
C ARG A 619 -28.05 -22.41 8.61
N CYS A 620 -26.84 -22.85 8.91
CA CYS A 620 -26.02 -22.19 9.92
C CYS A 620 -25.40 -20.89 9.39
N VAL A 621 -25.15 -19.95 10.31
CA VAL A 621 -24.51 -18.66 10.03
C VAL A 621 -23.35 -18.43 11.00
N ARG A 622 -22.33 -17.70 10.55
CA ARG A 622 -21.24 -17.16 11.36
C ARG A 622 -20.94 -15.70 10.96
N SER A 623 -20.14 -15.01 11.77
CA SER A 623 -19.65 -13.66 11.43
C SER A 623 -18.29 -13.75 10.73
N ILE A 624 -17.96 -12.80 9.85
CA ILE A 624 -16.68 -12.78 9.11
C ILE A 624 -15.53 -12.13 9.91
N ASN A 625 -15.86 -11.38 10.97
CA ASN A 625 -14.93 -10.63 11.83
C ASN A 625 -13.94 -11.49 12.61
#